data_AF-A0A8C9P193-F1
#
_entry.id   AF-A0A8C9P193-F1
#
_cell.length_a   1.000
_cell.length_b   1.000
_cell.length_c   1.000
_cell.angle_alpha   90.00
_cell.angle_beta   90.00
_cell.angle_gamma   90.00
#
_symmetry.space_group_name_H-M   'P 1'
#
loop_
_entity.id
_entity.type
_entity.pdbx_description
1 polymer ?
#
loop_
_entity_poly.entity_id
_entity_poly.type
_entity_poly.pdbx_seq_one_letter_code
_entity_poly.pdbx_strand_id
1 'polypeptide(L)'
;MLCYNRGCGQRFDPENNSGDACTYHPGVPVFNDALKGWTCCKRTTDFSDFLSIMGCTKGRHNSEKPPEPVKPEVKTTEKKELSELKLKFQEPIIQAPKPIEVIKRPSSVFISCYD
;
A
#
# COMPACT_ATOMS: atom_id res chain seq x y z
N MET A 1 -2.06 -19.73 10.98
CA MET A 1 -0.92 -18.79 11.06
C MET A 1 -1.09 -17.62 10.10
N LEU A 2 -0.42 -16.48 10.30
CA LEU A 2 -0.38 -15.36 9.34
C LEU A 2 0.94 -15.43 8.54
N CYS A 3 0.87 -15.27 7.22
CA CYS A 3 2.06 -15.24 6.37
C CYS A 3 2.70 -13.84 6.36
N TYR A 4 4.01 -13.79 6.59
CA TYR A 4 4.82 -12.56 6.56
C TYR A 4 5.73 -12.43 5.33
N ASN A 5 5.60 -13.33 4.35
CA ASN A 5 6.23 -13.11 3.05
C ASN A 5 5.63 -11.85 2.41
N ARG A 6 6.51 -11.00 1.84
CA ARG A 6 6.12 -9.70 1.30
C ARG A 6 5.13 -9.87 0.14
N GLY A 7 4.00 -9.16 0.20
CA GLY A 7 2.93 -9.26 -0.80
C GLY A 7 1.98 -10.45 -0.63
N CYS A 8 2.13 -11.30 0.40
CA CYS A 8 1.18 -12.39 0.67
C CYS A 8 0.11 -12.01 1.71
N GLY A 9 0.49 -11.86 2.99
CA GLY A 9 -0.43 -11.48 4.08
C GLY A 9 -1.59 -12.45 4.36
N GLN A 10 -1.63 -13.62 3.70
CA GLN A 10 -2.71 -14.59 3.85
C GLN A 10 -2.59 -15.37 5.17
N ARG A 11 -3.72 -15.82 5.70
CA ARG A 11 -3.73 -16.85 6.74
C ARG A 11 -3.52 -18.22 6.09
N PHE A 12 -2.76 -19.08 6.75
CA PHE A 12 -2.46 -20.42 6.24
C PHE A 12 -2.41 -21.45 7.37
N ASP A 13 -2.57 -22.71 7.00
CA ASP A 13 -2.40 -23.88 7.85
C ASP A 13 -0.96 -24.40 7.73
N PRO A 14 -0.17 -24.47 8.82
CA PRO A 14 1.18 -25.02 8.80
C PRO A 14 1.25 -26.48 8.30
N GLU A 15 0.22 -27.28 8.56
CA GLU A 15 0.19 -28.69 8.15
C GLU A 15 -0.03 -28.84 6.63
N ASN A 16 -0.68 -27.85 6.01
CA ASN A 16 -0.96 -27.80 4.57
C ASN A 16 -0.18 -26.69 3.85
N ASN A 17 1.11 -26.55 4.15
CA ASN A 17 1.99 -25.54 3.55
C ASN A 17 2.93 -26.15 2.49
N SER A 18 2.39 -26.36 1.28
CA SER A 18 3.14 -26.90 0.13
C SER A 18 4.18 -25.90 -0.40
N GLY A 19 5.11 -26.40 -1.21
CA GLY A 19 6.20 -25.60 -1.83
C GLY A 19 5.73 -24.51 -2.79
N ASP A 20 4.44 -24.45 -3.11
CA ASP A 20 3.83 -23.52 -4.06
C ASP A 20 2.59 -22.82 -3.51
N ALA A 21 2.25 -23.01 -2.23
CA ALA A 21 1.07 -22.46 -1.57
C ALA A 21 1.09 -20.92 -1.46
N CYS A 22 2.27 -20.33 -1.35
CA CYS A 22 2.47 -18.88 -1.20
C CYS A 22 3.00 -18.27 -2.49
N THR A 23 2.39 -17.17 -2.94
CA THR A 23 2.92 -16.31 -3.99
C THR A 23 3.37 -14.98 -3.37
N TYR A 24 4.64 -14.63 -3.47
CA TYR A 24 5.25 -13.50 -2.75
C TYR A 24 6.42 -12.86 -3.50
N HIS A 25 6.92 -11.75 -2.96
CA HIS A 25 8.11 -11.04 -3.44
C HIS A 25 9.34 -11.38 -2.59
N PRO A 26 10.36 -12.06 -3.13
CA PRO A 26 11.62 -12.29 -2.40
C PRO A 26 12.48 -11.01 -2.31
N GLY A 27 12.23 -10.04 -3.19
CA GLY A 27 12.94 -8.77 -3.24
C GLY A 27 12.53 -7.77 -2.15
N VAL A 28 13.10 -6.57 -2.25
CA VAL A 28 12.81 -5.42 -1.39
C VAL A 28 12.08 -4.34 -2.19
N PRO A 29 11.24 -3.51 -1.55
CA PRO A 29 10.62 -2.38 -2.23
C PRO A 29 11.68 -1.35 -2.65
N VAL A 30 11.50 -0.76 -3.82
CA VAL A 30 12.42 0.21 -4.45
C VAL A 30 11.65 1.38 -5.02
N PHE A 31 12.13 2.59 -4.76
CA PHE A 31 11.48 3.84 -5.14
C PHE A 31 12.51 4.76 -5.81
N ASN A 32 12.59 4.73 -7.14
CA ASN A 32 13.53 5.54 -7.94
C ASN A 32 12.79 6.15 -9.14
N ASP A 33 13.11 7.38 -9.52
CA ASP A 33 12.61 8.03 -10.75
C ASP A 33 11.07 7.99 -10.88
N ALA A 34 10.36 8.29 -9.79
CA ALA A 34 8.90 8.18 -9.65
C ALA A 34 8.31 6.76 -9.83
N LEU A 35 9.14 5.75 -10.08
CA LEU A 35 8.77 4.34 -10.15
C LEU A 35 8.87 3.67 -8.79
N LYS A 36 7.87 2.86 -8.48
CA LYS A 36 7.68 2.10 -7.25
C LYS A 36 7.59 0.63 -7.64
N GLY A 37 8.29 -0.25 -6.96
CA GLY A 37 8.21 -1.67 -7.27
C GLY A 37 9.10 -2.51 -6.38
N TRP A 38 9.42 -3.70 -6.86
CA TRP A 38 10.21 -4.68 -6.14
C TRP A 38 11.48 -5.00 -6.91
N THR A 39 12.60 -5.25 -6.22
CA THR A 39 13.85 -5.67 -6.90
C THR A 39 13.71 -6.98 -7.69
N CYS A 40 12.71 -7.80 -7.36
CA CYS A 40 12.47 -9.10 -7.99
C CYS A 40 11.55 -9.05 -9.22
N CYS A 41 10.82 -7.96 -9.48
CA CYS A 41 9.85 -7.91 -10.59
C CYS A 41 9.42 -6.48 -10.97
N LYS A 42 8.21 -6.33 -11.51
CA LYS A 42 7.69 -5.12 -12.15
C LYS A 42 7.68 -3.89 -11.22
N ARG A 43 7.73 -2.72 -11.87
CA ARG A 43 7.60 -1.38 -11.29
C ARG A 43 6.39 -0.66 -11.90
N THR A 44 5.85 0.30 -11.17
CA THR A 44 4.70 1.14 -11.56
C THR A 44 4.93 2.58 -11.07
N THR A 45 4.31 3.56 -11.72
CA THR A 45 4.29 4.95 -11.27
C THR A 45 3.21 5.20 -10.22
N ASP A 46 2.15 4.39 -10.18
CA ASP A 46 1.03 4.54 -9.25
C ASP A 46 1.28 3.85 -7.90
N PHE A 47 0.86 4.47 -6.81
CA PHE A 47 1.05 3.91 -5.47
C PHE A 47 0.08 2.78 -5.16
N SER A 48 -1.16 2.85 -5.64
CA SER A 48 -2.17 1.82 -5.42
C SER A 48 -1.82 0.54 -6.21
N ASP A 49 -1.34 0.71 -7.43
CA ASP A 49 -0.80 -0.38 -8.24
C ASP A 49 0.38 -1.05 -7.51
N PHE A 50 1.28 -0.26 -6.92
CA PHE A 50 2.44 -0.80 -6.20
C PHE A 50 2.04 -1.71 -5.04
N LEU A 51 1.04 -1.28 -4.26
CA LEU A 51 0.52 -2.07 -3.13
C LEU A 51 -0.20 -3.34 -3.58
N SER A 52 -0.72 -3.37 -4.81
CA SER A 52 -1.46 -4.50 -5.37
C SER A 52 -0.63 -5.42 -6.28
N ILE A 53 0.67 -5.15 -6.47
CA ILE A 53 1.56 -6.03 -7.26
C ILE A 53 1.56 -7.44 -6.64
N MET A 54 0.99 -8.41 -7.35
CA MET A 54 1.05 -9.82 -6.96
C MET A 54 2.49 -10.31 -6.89
N GLY A 55 2.77 -11.17 -5.90
CA GLY A 55 4.05 -11.84 -5.76
C GLY A 55 4.53 -12.49 -7.06
N CYS A 56 5.83 -12.45 -7.32
CA CYS A 56 6.41 -13.07 -8.52
C CYS A 56 7.02 -14.46 -8.29
N THR A 57 7.10 -14.93 -7.04
CA THR A 57 7.73 -16.20 -6.67
C THR A 57 6.74 -17.09 -5.91
N LYS A 58 6.74 -18.39 -6.23
CA LYS A 58 6.00 -19.41 -5.47
C LYS A 58 6.90 -20.07 -4.42
N GLY A 59 6.34 -20.38 -3.26
CA GLY A 59 7.06 -20.99 -2.14
C GLY A 59 6.13 -21.40 -1.01
N ARG A 60 6.72 -21.74 0.14
CA ARG A 60 5.98 -21.93 1.39
C ARG A 60 5.63 -20.59 2.04
N HIS A 61 4.50 -20.55 2.74
CA HIS A 61 4.18 -19.45 3.64
C HIS A 61 5.18 -19.38 4.80
N ASN A 62 5.50 -18.17 5.25
CA ASN A 62 6.37 -17.92 6.40
C ASN A 62 5.57 -17.34 7.57
N SER A 63 5.57 -18.00 8.72
CA SER A 63 4.90 -17.51 9.94
C SER A 63 5.74 -16.61 10.83
N GLU A 64 7.03 -16.46 10.53
CA GLU A 64 7.95 -15.64 11.33
C GLU A 64 7.73 -14.17 11.00
N LYS A 65 7.38 -13.38 12.02
CA LYS A 65 7.29 -11.93 11.89
C LYS A 65 8.72 -11.38 11.71
N PRO A 66 9.01 -10.65 10.62
CA PRO A 66 10.29 -9.99 10.45
C PRO A 66 10.54 -9.03 11.62
N PRO A 67 11.80 -8.87 12.08
CA PRO A 67 12.13 -7.87 13.08
C PRO A 67 11.70 -6.49 12.57
N GLU A 68 11.19 -5.64 13.46
CA GLU A 68 10.85 -4.28 13.09
C GLU A 68 12.10 -3.58 12.57
N PRO A 69 12.04 -2.93 11.40
CA PRO A 69 13.17 -2.18 10.89
C PRO A 69 13.47 -1.05 11.87
N VAL A 70 14.64 -1.12 12.51
CA VAL A 70 15.19 -0.02 13.31
C VAL A 70 15.27 1.20 12.39
N LYS A 71 14.54 2.27 12.72
CA LYS A 71 14.61 3.52 11.97
C LYS A 71 16.08 3.93 11.91
N PRO A 72 16.67 4.13 10.72
CA PRO A 72 17.97 4.78 10.65
C PRO A 72 17.84 6.16 11.29
N GLU A 73 18.65 6.43 12.31
CA GLU A 73 18.79 7.75 12.91
C GLU A 73 19.33 8.69 11.83
N VAL A 74 18.43 9.47 11.22
CA VAL A 74 18.82 10.57 10.32
C VAL A 74 19.52 11.61 11.20
N LYS A 75 20.85 11.64 11.16
CA LYS A 75 21.64 12.74 11.72
C LYS A 75 21.39 13.99 10.89
N THR A 76 20.34 14.72 11.22
CA THR A 76 20.15 16.11 10.78
C THR A 76 21.17 16.97 11.53
N THR A 77 22.29 17.31 10.89
CA THR A 77 23.17 18.38 11.37
C THR A 77 22.74 19.68 10.70
N GLU A 78 22.27 20.62 11.52
CA GLU A 78 21.66 21.89 11.17
C GLU A 78 22.63 22.85 10.47
N LYS A 79 22.13 23.67 9.54
CA LYS A 79 22.44 25.11 9.55
C LYS A 79 21.25 25.92 9.03
N LYS A 80 20.82 26.78 9.93
CA LYS A 80 19.76 27.79 9.89
C LYS A 80 20.12 28.97 8.95
N GLU A 81 19.09 29.70 8.53
CA GLU A 81 19.08 31.07 7.96
C GLU A 81 19.47 31.24 6.47
N LEU A 82 18.45 31.31 5.60
CA LEU A 82 18.14 32.56 4.88
C LEU A 82 16.70 32.52 4.39
N SER A 83 15.83 33.14 5.16
CA SER A 83 14.59 33.73 4.72
C SER A 83 14.85 34.72 3.57
N GLU A 84 14.37 34.42 2.37
CA GLU A 84 13.93 35.38 1.33
C GLU A 84 13.96 34.72 -0.06
N LEU A 85 12.94 33.92 -0.35
CA LEU A 85 12.37 33.81 -1.70
C LEU A 85 10.92 33.40 -1.51
N LYS A 86 10.13 34.37 -1.03
CA LYS A 86 8.67 34.33 -1.03
C LYS A 86 8.23 34.36 -2.49
N LEU A 87 8.28 33.20 -3.15
CA LEU A 87 7.61 33.00 -4.42
C LEU A 87 6.12 33.24 -4.16
N LYS A 88 5.60 34.31 -4.76
CA LYS A 88 4.19 34.70 -4.69
C LYS A 88 3.37 33.62 -5.38
N PHE A 89 2.96 32.61 -4.63
CA PHE A 89 1.88 31.73 -5.05
C PHE A 89 0.58 32.52 -4.88
N GLN A 90 0.03 33.02 -5.98
CA GLN A 90 -1.38 33.38 -6.02
C GLN A 90 -2.14 32.05 -5.99
N GLU A 91 -2.80 31.76 -4.87
CA GLU A 91 -3.73 30.65 -4.78
C GLU A 91 -4.83 30.81 -5.85
N PRO A 92 -5.04 29.84 -6.75
CA PRO A 92 -6.24 29.82 -7.57
C PRO A 92 -7.44 29.58 -6.65
N ILE A 93 -8.37 30.53 -6.61
CA ILE A 93 -9.62 30.41 -5.85
C ILE A 93 -10.50 29.37 -6.57
N ILE A 94 -10.37 28.11 -6.21
CA ILE A 94 -11.32 27.08 -6.60
C ILE A 94 -12.45 27.13 -5.58
N GLN A 95 -13.54 27.82 -5.90
CA GLN A 95 -14.76 27.72 -5.11
C GLN A 95 -15.34 26.32 -5.29
N ALA A 96 -15.33 25.53 -4.21
CA ALA A 96 -16.01 24.25 -4.19
C ALA A 96 -17.53 24.49 -4.38
N PRO A 97 -18.19 23.83 -5.35
CA PRO A 97 -19.64 23.90 -5.46
C PRO A 97 -20.26 23.32 -4.18
N LYS A 98 -21.31 24.00 -3.68
CA LYS A 98 -22.04 23.57 -2.49
C LYS A 98 -22.60 22.15 -2.71
N PRO A 99 -22.56 21.26 -1.70
CA PRO A 99 -23.14 19.94 -1.81
C PRO A 99 -24.63 20.07 -2.13
N ILE A 100 -25.07 19.44 -3.22
CA ILE A 100 -26.49 19.24 -3.46
C ILE A 100 -26.90 18.10 -2.54
N GLU A 101 -27.62 18.44 -1.46
CA GLU A 101 -28.23 17.44 -0.60
C GLU A 101 -29.40 16.74 -1.31
N VAL A 102 -29.62 15.50 -0.87
CA VAL A 102 -30.84 14.68 -1.01
C VAL A 102 -30.90 13.74 -2.22
N ILE A 103 -30.21 12.60 -2.11
CA ILE A 103 -30.76 11.32 -2.61
C ILE A 103 -31.16 10.51 -1.36
N LYS A 104 -32.46 10.48 -1.06
CA LYS A 104 -33.00 9.60 -0.02
C LYS A 104 -32.92 8.16 -0.51
N ARG A 105 -32.14 7.33 0.16
CA ARG A 105 -32.12 5.88 -0.04
C ARG A 105 -33.38 5.29 0.61
N PRO A 106 -34.34 4.71 -0.13
CA PRO A 106 -35.47 4.06 0.50
C PRO A 106 -34.99 2.85 1.30
N SER A 107 -35.40 2.81 2.57
CA SER A 107 -35.21 1.70 3.50
C SER A 107 -36.11 0.52 3.11
N SER A 108 -35.54 -0.69 3.23
CA SER A 108 -36.21 -2.01 3.30
C SER A 108 -37.12 -2.44 2.15
N VAL A 109 -36.61 -3.31 1.29
CA VAL A 109 -37.40 -4.43 0.75
C VAL A 109 -36.59 -5.70 1.00
N PHE A 110 -37.03 -6.50 1.96
CA PHE A 110 -36.64 -7.89 2.12
C PHE A 110 -37.14 -8.65 0.88
N ILE A 111 -36.25 -9.16 0.05
CA ILE A 111 -36.60 -10.22 -0.90
C ILE A 111 -36.27 -11.53 -0.18
N SER A 112 -37.28 -12.14 0.40
CA SER A 112 -37.25 -13.55 0.79
C SER A 112 -37.33 -14.40 -0.48
N CYS A 113 -36.33 -15.26 -0.68
CA CYS A 113 -36.43 -16.41 -1.58
C CYS A 113 -37.39 -17.47 -1.00
N TYR A 114 -37.88 -18.38 -1.87
CA TYR A 114 -38.93 -19.44 -1.75
C TYR A 114 -40.27 -19.03 -2.39
N ASP A 115 -40.90 -19.78 -3.30
CA ASP A 115 -40.67 -21.10 -3.93
C ASP A 115 -40.92 -20.95 -5.45
#